data_AF-A0A7W7QBP3-F1
#
_entry.id   AF-A0A7W7QBP3-F1
#
_cell.length_a   1.000
_cell.length_b   1.000
_cell.length_c   1.000
_cell.angle_alpha   90.00
_cell.angle_beta   90.00
_cell.angle_gamma   90.00
#
_symmetry.space_group_name_H-M   'P 1'
#
loop_
_entity.id
_entity.type
_entity.pdbx_description
1 polymer ?
#
loop_
_entity_poly.entity_id
_entity_poly.type
_entity_poly.pdbx_seq_one_letter_code
_entity_poly.pdbx_strand_id
1 'polypeptide(L)'
;MRLHDSGDFFSRKYLDRWLEIMRARPQTHFYCYTKEVSLFRELVEPDPPANFWWVYSYGGTQDSTLDTEHDRVADVFPDEESIAAAGWHSQAESDLLSVLGPRQVGIPANNIARFKARQNGRKWSDWQAATDAARRKKLARPSPAAAPSVVKSDVEPRGD
;
A
#
# COMPACT_ATOMS: atom_id res chain seq x y z
N MET A 1 -5.56 -18.88 -10.09
CA MET A 1 -6.42 -18.46 -8.97
C MET A 1 -5.89 -17.15 -8.44
N ARG A 2 -6.71 -16.10 -8.44
CA ARG A 2 -6.40 -14.86 -7.74
C ARG A 2 -6.60 -15.06 -6.23
N LEU A 3 -5.63 -14.66 -5.43
CA LEU A 3 -5.80 -14.50 -3.99
C LEU A 3 -6.31 -13.09 -3.72
N HIS A 4 -7.25 -13.01 -2.77
CA HIS A 4 -7.86 -11.78 -2.28
C HIS A 4 -8.60 -10.98 -3.35
N ASP A 5 -9.93 -10.94 -3.20
CA ASP A 5 -10.75 -9.91 -3.83
C ASP A 5 -10.68 -8.59 -3.03
N SER A 6 -10.46 -8.70 -1.71
CA SER A 6 -10.24 -7.59 -0.79
C SER A 6 -9.30 -8.01 0.35
N GLY A 7 -8.70 -7.04 1.02
CA GLY A 7 -7.73 -7.28 2.10
C GLY A 7 -6.33 -7.61 1.59
N ASP A 8 -5.48 -8.07 2.49
CA ASP A 8 -4.08 -8.42 2.22
C ASP A 8 -3.57 -9.43 3.27
N PHE A 9 -2.29 -9.79 3.19
CA PHE A 9 -1.63 -10.68 4.15
C PHE A 9 -1.40 -10.00 5.51
N PHE A 10 -2.39 -10.07 6.40
CA PHE A 10 -2.34 -9.42 7.71
C PHE A 10 -1.40 -10.07 8.75
N SER A 11 -0.77 -11.22 8.44
CA SER A 11 0.22 -11.85 9.32
C SER A 11 1.14 -12.81 8.56
N ARG A 12 2.37 -12.98 9.07
CA ARG A 12 3.32 -14.00 8.62
C ARG A 12 2.69 -15.39 8.58
N LYS A 13 2.03 -15.81 9.67
CA LYS A 13 1.35 -17.12 9.74
C LYS A 13 0.31 -17.29 8.63
N TYR A 14 -0.41 -16.24 8.26
CA TYR A 14 -1.39 -16.31 7.18
C TYR A 14 -0.73 -16.47 5.81
N LEU A 15 0.36 -15.73 5.54
CA LEU A 15 1.14 -15.90 4.32
C LEU A 15 1.79 -17.30 4.24
N ASP A 16 2.39 -17.78 5.33
CA ASP A 16 3.01 -19.12 5.38
C ASP A 16 2.02 -20.23 4.99
N ARG A 17 0.76 -20.13 5.43
CA ARG A 17 -0.30 -21.09 5.05
C ARG A 17 -0.60 -21.06 3.56
N TRP A 18 -0.58 -19.89 2.93
CA TRP A 18 -0.76 -19.81 1.49
C TRP A 18 0.43 -20.41 0.74
N LEU A 19 1.66 -20.16 1.20
CA LEU A 19 2.86 -20.76 0.61
C LEU A 19 2.85 -22.29 0.74
N GLU A 20 2.39 -22.85 1.87
CA GLU A 20 2.15 -24.29 2.04
C GLU A 20 1.16 -24.83 1.00
N ILE A 21 0.02 -24.15 0.81
CA ILE A 21 -1.01 -24.54 -0.17
C ILE A 21 -0.47 -24.53 -1.60
N MET A 22 0.27 -23.48 -1.97
CA MET A 22 0.85 -23.33 -3.31
C MET A 22 1.80 -24.49 -3.61
N ARG A 23 2.70 -24.81 -2.68
CA ARG A 23 3.64 -25.95 -2.81
C ARG A 23 2.91 -27.29 -2.90
N ALA A 24 1.81 -27.46 -2.16
CA ALA A 24 1.00 -28.69 -2.21
C ALA A 24 0.17 -28.83 -3.49
N ARG A 25 0.03 -27.77 -4.31
CA ARG A 25 -0.81 -27.72 -5.51
C ARG A 25 -0.04 -27.23 -6.74
N PRO A 26 1.01 -27.95 -7.18
CA PRO A 26 1.93 -27.46 -8.22
C PRO A 26 1.27 -27.22 -9.58
N GLN A 27 0.13 -27.84 -9.87
CA GLN A 27 -0.62 -27.65 -11.12
C GLN A 27 -1.56 -26.44 -11.10
N THR A 28 -1.75 -25.80 -9.95
CA THR A 28 -2.57 -24.59 -9.82
C THR A 28 -1.67 -23.39 -9.76
N HIS A 29 -1.87 -22.42 -10.65
CA HIS A 29 -1.19 -21.14 -10.58
C HIS A 29 -1.95 -20.17 -9.68
N PHE A 30 -1.21 -19.46 -8.84
CA PHE A 30 -1.71 -18.50 -7.87
C PHE A 30 -1.15 -17.11 -8.20
N TYR A 31 -1.97 -16.08 -8.03
CA TYR A 31 -1.45 -14.72 -8.11
C TYR A 31 -2.17 -13.74 -7.19
N CYS A 32 -1.50 -12.65 -6.79
CA CYS A 32 -2.08 -11.62 -5.94
C CYS A 32 -1.55 -10.21 -6.24
N TYR A 33 -2.34 -9.22 -5.83
CA TYR A 33 -1.85 -7.87 -5.57
C TYR A 33 -1.57 -7.74 -4.07
N THR A 34 -0.46 -7.13 -3.68
CA THR A 34 -0.16 -6.94 -2.24
C THR A 34 0.53 -5.61 -1.97
N LYS A 35 0.25 -5.04 -0.80
CA LYS A 35 0.92 -3.88 -0.19
C LYS A 35 1.91 -4.29 0.90
N GLU A 36 1.99 -5.58 1.22
CA GLU A 36 2.86 -6.14 2.26
C GLU A 36 4.29 -6.36 1.73
N VAL A 37 4.91 -5.28 1.25
CA VAL A 37 6.22 -5.29 0.57
C VAL A 37 7.32 -5.92 1.43
N SER A 38 7.47 -5.47 2.67
CA SER A 38 8.48 -6.00 3.60
C SER A 38 8.29 -7.49 3.87
N LEU A 39 7.05 -7.94 3.99
CA LEU A 39 6.73 -9.34 4.28
C LEU A 39 7.08 -10.24 3.09
N PHE A 40 6.79 -9.79 1.86
CA PHE A 40 7.13 -10.55 0.66
C PHE A 40 8.63 -10.60 0.40
N ARG A 41 9.34 -9.48 0.60
CA ARG A 41 10.80 -9.44 0.54
C ARG A 41 11.46 -10.41 1.52
N GLU A 42 10.90 -10.53 2.72
CA GLU A 42 11.42 -11.47 3.73
C GLU A 42 11.07 -12.93 3.42
N LEU A 43 9.84 -13.22 2.98
CA LEU A 43 9.28 -14.59 3.02
C LEU A 43 9.06 -15.25 1.67
N VAL A 44 8.85 -14.46 0.62
CA VAL A 44 8.44 -14.95 -0.70
C VAL A 44 9.60 -14.85 -1.67
N GLU A 45 10.20 -13.66 -1.79
CA GLU A 45 11.28 -13.41 -2.75
C GLU A 45 12.49 -14.36 -2.62
N PRO A 46 12.92 -14.79 -1.42
CA PRO A 46 14.08 -15.68 -1.31
C PRO A 46 13.86 -17.11 -1.83
N ASP A 47 12.63 -17.62 -1.77
CA ASP A 47 12.25 -18.96 -2.23
C ASP A 47 10.77 -19.00 -2.66
N PRO A 48 10.43 -18.38 -3.81
CA PRO A 48 9.05 -18.30 -4.27
C PRO A 48 8.58 -19.66 -4.80
N PRO A 49 7.38 -20.14 -4.42
CA PRO A 49 6.77 -21.27 -5.11
C PRO A 49 6.69 -21.01 -6.61
N ALA A 50 7.14 -21.96 -7.45
CA ALA A 50 7.22 -21.78 -8.90
C ALA A 50 5.86 -21.48 -9.58
N ASN A 51 4.75 -21.79 -8.90
CA ASN A 51 3.38 -21.55 -9.33
C ASN A 51 2.75 -20.30 -8.68
N PHE A 52 3.54 -19.42 -8.07
CA PHE A 52 3.05 -18.20 -7.43
C PHE A 52 3.64 -16.94 -8.08
N TRP A 53 2.78 -16.02 -8.48
CA TRP A 53 3.14 -14.71 -9.01
C TRP A 53 2.51 -13.59 -8.19
N TRP A 54 3.15 -12.43 -8.13
CA TRP A 54 2.58 -11.29 -7.41
C TRP A 54 2.94 -9.98 -8.09
N VAL A 55 2.19 -8.94 -7.75
CA VAL A 55 2.46 -7.56 -8.10
C VAL A 55 2.31 -6.70 -6.86
N TYR A 56 3.27 -5.80 -6.63
CA TYR A 56 3.15 -4.83 -5.54
C TYR A 56 2.17 -3.73 -5.93
N SER A 57 1.20 -3.45 -5.07
CA SER A 57 0.17 -2.44 -5.34
C SER A 57 0.48 -1.15 -4.60
N TYR A 58 0.55 -0.04 -5.32
CA TYR A 58 0.61 1.30 -4.73
C TYR A 58 -0.67 1.64 -3.93
N GLY A 59 -0.56 2.66 -3.08
CA GLY A 59 -1.59 3.07 -2.14
C GLY A 59 -1.45 2.44 -0.76
N GLY A 60 -0.25 1.95 -0.41
CA GLY A 60 0.08 1.35 0.88
C GLY A 60 1.09 2.18 1.68
N THR A 61 1.34 1.82 2.93
CA THR A 61 2.28 2.57 3.79
C THR A 61 3.76 2.32 3.45
N GLN A 62 4.03 1.38 2.53
CA GLN A 62 5.38 0.96 2.15
C GLN A 62 5.77 1.40 0.73
N ASP A 63 4.95 2.24 0.08
CA ASP A 63 5.14 2.68 -1.31
C ASP A 63 6.54 3.25 -1.58
N SER A 64 7.14 3.94 -0.60
CA SER A 64 8.50 4.52 -0.73
C SER A 64 9.62 3.49 -0.82
N THR A 65 9.33 2.21 -0.58
CA THR A 65 10.31 1.12 -0.64
C THR A 65 10.31 0.40 -1.98
N LEU A 66 9.32 0.69 -2.84
CA LEU A 66 9.19 0.12 -4.17
C LEU A 66 10.12 0.81 -5.16
N ASP A 67 10.70 0.03 -6.07
CA ASP A 67 11.55 0.48 -7.15
C ASP A 67 10.98 0.00 -8.48
N THR A 68 10.43 0.91 -9.29
CA THR A 68 9.74 0.56 -10.53
C THR A 68 10.64 -0.03 -11.62
N GLU A 69 11.96 0.10 -11.51
CA GLU A 69 12.90 -0.50 -12.46
C GLU A 69 13.06 -2.02 -12.22
N HIS A 70 12.90 -2.45 -10.97
CA HIS A 70 13.12 -3.83 -10.55
C HIS A 70 11.81 -4.54 -10.18
N ASP A 71 10.95 -3.85 -9.43
CA ASP A 71 9.70 -4.37 -8.91
C ASP A 71 8.62 -4.40 -10.00
N ARG A 72 7.82 -5.46 -9.98
CA ARG A 72 6.53 -5.47 -10.66
C ARG A 72 5.53 -4.73 -9.79
N VAL A 73 4.99 -3.62 -10.31
CA VAL A 73 4.12 -2.70 -9.57
C VAL A 73 2.80 -2.46 -10.28
N ALA A 74 1.75 -2.21 -9.51
CA ALA A 74 0.45 -1.79 -10.00
C ALA A 74 -0.01 -0.52 -9.30
N ASP A 75 -0.56 0.43 -10.04
CA ASP A 75 -1.20 1.63 -9.50
C ASP A 75 -2.59 1.80 -10.10
N VAL A 76 -3.46 2.47 -9.36
CA VAL A 76 -4.83 2.77 -9.80
C VAL A 76 -4.86 4.18 -10.36
N PHE A 77 -5.09 4.27 -11.67
CA PHE A 77 -5.19 5.51 -12.43
C PHE A 77 -6.64 5.96 -12.57
N PRO A 78 -6.90 7.24 -12.85
CA PRO A 78 -8.25 7.73 -13.15
C PRO A 78 -8.93 7.01 -14.33
N ASP A 79 -8.16 6.68 -15.38
CA ASP A 79 -8.63 6.14 -16.65
C ASP A 79 -7.48 5.54 -17.48
N GLU A 80 -7.80 4.94 -18.64
CA GLU A 80 -6.83 4.35 -19.58
C GLU A 80 -5.92 5.39 -20.22
N GLU A 81 -6.41 6.60 -20.47
CA GLU A 81 -5.64 7.68 -21.08
C GLU A 81 -4.49 8.12 -20.17
N SER A 82 -4.74 8.26 -18.88
CA SER A 82 -3.71 8.58 -17.88
C SER A 82 -2.71 7.44 -17.66
N ILE A 83 -3.11 6.18 -17.84
CA ILE A 83 -2.17 5.03 -17.87
C ILE A 83 -1.22 5.17 -19.06
N ALA A 84 -1.76 5.37 -20.26
CA ALA A 84 -0.98 5.51 -21.49
C ALA A 84 -0.05 6.73 -21.42
N ALA A 85 -0.54 7.87 -20.92
CA ALA A 85 0.25 9.09 -20.74
C ALA A 85 1.42 8.91 -19.76
N ALA A 86 1.29 8.02 -18.78
CA ALA A 86 2.38 7.66 -17.87
C ALA A 86 3.37 6.65 -18.48
N GLY A 87 3.08 6.09 -19.65
CA GLY A 87 3.87 5.02 -20.27
C GLY A 87 3.67 3.65 -19.61
N TRP A 88 2.58 3.47 -18.84
CA TRP A 88 2.29 2.22 -18.14
C TRP A 88 1.38 1.32 -18.97
N HIS A 89 1.34 0.04 -18.62
CA HIS A 89 0.53 -0.95 -19.34
C HIS A 89 -0.79 -1.23 -18.61
N SER A 90 -1.92 -1.06 -19.30
CA SER A 90 -3.25 -1.33 -18.73
C SER A 90 -3.53 -2.81 -18.56
N GLN A 91 -4.07 -3.22 -17.41
CA GLN A 91 -4.55 -4.61 -17.21
C GLN A 91 -6.02 -4.82 -17.61
N ALA A 92 -6.73 -3.80 -18.14
CA ALA A 92 -8.18 -3.84 -18.27
C ALA A 92 -8.73 -5.01 -19.09
N GLU A 93 -8.00 -5.49 -20.09
CA GLU A 93 -8.39 -6.65 -20.90
C GLU A 93 -8.38 -7.96 -20.10
N SER A 94 -7.46 -8.10 -19.14
CA SER A 94 -7.36 -9.27 -18.28
C SER A 94 -6.56 -8.98 -17.03
N ASP A 95 -7.12 -9.33 -15.87
CA ASP A 95 -6.44 -9.20 -14.57
C ASP A 95 -5.12 -9.98 -14.50
N LEU A 96 -4.96 -11.02 -15.34
CA LEU A 96 -3.69 -11.77 -15.46
C LEU A 96 -2.55 -10.91 -16.02
N LEU A 97 -2.84 -9.84 -16.76
CA LEU A 97 -1.80 -8.95 -17.28
C LEU A 97 -1.04 -8.22 -16.16
N SER A 98 -1.59 -8.18 -14.96
CA SER A 98 -0.88 -7.66 -13.79
C SER A 98 0.40 -8.43 -13.46
N VAL A 99 0.41 -9.74 -13.74
CA VAL A 99 1.54 -10.63 -13.44
C VAL A 99 2.20 -11.23 -14.69
N LEU A 100 1.49 -11.27 -15.82
CA LEU A 100 2.01 -11.79 -17.09
C LEU A 100 2.48 -10.70 -18.06
N GLY A 101 2.00 -9.46 -17.90
CA GLY A 101 2.37 -8.33 -18.75
C GLY A 101 3.66 -7.61 -18.30
N PRO A 102 3.92 -6.40 -18.84
CA PRO A 102 4.99 -5.52 -18.37
C PRO A 102 4.95 -5.25 -16.87
N ARG A 103 6.08 -4.84 -16.29
CA ARG A 103 6.22 -4.67 -14.82
C ARG A 103 5.38 -3.54 -14.25
N GLN A 104 5.18 -2.45 -14.99
CA GLN A 104 4.41 -1.27 -14.57
C GLN A 104 2.97 -1.38 -15.07
N VAL A 105 2.07 -1.67 -14.15
CA VAL A 105 0.67 -2.02 -14.44
C VAL A 105 -0.25 -0.88 -14.03
N GLY A 106 -1.02 -0.37 -14.99
CA GLY A 106 -2.11 0.57 -14.74
C GLY A 106 -3.44 -0.16 -14.54
N ILE A 107 -4.15 0.19 -13.47
CA ILE A 107 -5.52 -0.26 -13.20
C ILE A 107 -6.44 0.96 -13.37
N PRO A 108 -7.36 0.99 -14.36
CA PRO A 108 -8.30 2.09 -14.45
C PRO A 108 -9.27 2.04 -13.28
N ALA A 109 -9.55 3.19 -12.68
CA ALA A 109 -10.46 3.28 -11.54
C ALA A 109 -11.88 2.86 -11.95
N ASN A 110 -12.52 2.10 -11.05
CA ASN A 110 -13.92 1.70 -11.21
C ASN A 110 -14.81 2.92 -11.48
N ASN A 111 -15.76 2.76 -12.40
CA ASN A 111 -16.66 3.84 -12.82
C ASN A 111 -17.77 4.11 -11.79
N ILE A 112 -17.38 4.49 -10.57
CA ILE A 112 -18.27 4.81 -9.47
C ILE A 112 -18.07 6.29 -9.12
N ALA A 113 -19.05 7.12 -9.43
CA ALA A 113 -18.96 8.59 -9.36
C ALA A 113 -18.38 9.12 -8.04
N ARG A 114 -18.86 8.62 -6.90
CA ARG A 114 -18.36 9.04 -5.56
C ARG A 114 -16.88 8.74 -5.35
N PHE A 115 -16.38 7.63 -5.89
CA PHE A 115 -14.97 7.25 -5.74
C PHE A 115 -14.09 7.99 -6.73
N LYS A 116 -14.54 8.23 -7.96
CA LYS A 116 -13.86 9.10 -8.92
C LYS A 116 -13.72 10.53 -8.40
N ALA A 117 -14.79 11.08 -7.85
CA ALA A 117 -14.76 12.41 -7.22
C ALA A 117 -13.75 12.47 -6.06
N ARG A 118 -13.67 11.42 -5.23
CA ARG A 118 -12.71 11.34 -4.12
C ARG A 118 -11.26 11.16 -4.60
N GLN A 119 -11.06 10.36 -5.65
CA GLN A 119 -9.74 10.18 -6.28
C GLN A 119 -9.23 11.50 -6.86
N ASN A 120 -10.14 12.32 -7.41
CA ASN A 120 -9.85 13.67 -7.90
C ASN A 120 -8.72 13.70 -8.92
N GLY A 121 -8.77 12.79 -9.90
CA GLY A 121 -7.79 12.71 -11.00
C GLY A 121 -6.39 12.23 -10.61
N ARG A 122 -6.15 11.82 -9.36
CA ARG A 122 -4.85 11.31 -8.91
C ARG A 122 -4.73 9.81 -9.12
N LYS A 123 -3.52 9.31 -9.39
CA LYS A 123 -3.21 7.89 -9.14
C LYS A 123 -3.06 7.64 -7.63
N TRP A 124 -3.17 6.39 -7.19
CA TRP A 124 -3.17 6.09 -5.75
C TRP A 124 -1.82 6.36 -5.10
N SER A 125 -0.70 6.13 -5.79
CA SER A 125 0.63 6.50 -5.26
C SER A 125 0.74 8.00 -4.95
N ASP A 126 0.23 8.88 -5.81
CA ASP A 126 0.25 10.33 -5.58
C ASP A 126 -0.57 10.72 -4.33
N TRP A 127 -1.73 10.07 -4.17
CA TRP A 127 -2.55 10.28 -2.97
C TRP A 127 -1.81 9.80 -1.73
N GLN A 128 -1.27 8.59 -1.75
CA GLN A 128 -0.56 8.01 -0.61
C GLN A 128 0.67 8.85 -0.23
N ALA A 129 1.46 9.31 -1.20
CA ALA A 129 2.57 10.21 -0.98
C ALA A 129 2.14 11.52 -0.29
N ALA A 130 1.02 12.12 -0.71
CA ALA A 130 0.47 13.30 -0.06
C ALA A 130 0.01 13.02 1.38
N THR A 131 -0.60 11.86 1.63
CA THR A 131 -1.00 11.42 2.97
C THR A 131 0.21 11.23 3.88
N ASP A 132 1.28 10.60 3.40
CA ASP A 132 2.50 10.39 4.16
C ASP A 132 3.23 11.70 4.45
N ALA A 133 3.29 12.61 3.48
CA ALA A 133 3.85 13.95 3.69
C ALA A 133 3.09 14.72 4.78
N ALA A 134 1.75 14.68 4.76
CA ALA A 134 0.92 15.30 5.79
C ALA A 134 1.15 14.68 7.18
N ARG A 135 1.29 13.35 7.24
CA ARG A 135 1.59 12.61 8.48
C ARG A 135 2.96 13.00 9.05
N ARG A 136 4.00 13.06 8.22
CA ARG A 136 5.35 13.48 8.62
C ARG A 136 5.34 14.91 9.15
N LYS A 137 4.65 15.84 8.47
CA LYS A 137 4.50 17.22 8.94
C LYS A 137 3.80 17.29 10.30
N LYS A 138 2.79 16.46 10.54
CA LYS A 138 2.12 16.40 11.85
C LYS A 138 3.05 15.91 12.96
N LEU A 139 3.86 14.89 12.69
CA LEU A 139 4.83 14.34 13.66
C LEU A 139 6.00 15.29 13.95
N ALA A 140 6.38 16.13 12.98
CA ALA A 140 7.46 17.11 13.13
C ALA A 140 7.04 18.39 13.89
N ARG A 141 5.75 18.58 14.20
CA ARG A 141 5.30 19.74 14.97
C ARG A 141 5.61 19.54 16.46
N PRO A 142 6.30 20.48 17.14
CA PRO A 142 6.49 20.40 18.57
C PRO A 142 5.12 20.42 19.28
N SER A 143 4.96 19.57 20.31
CA SER A 143 3.78 19.63 21.18
C SER A 143 3.65 21.05 21.76
N PRO A 144 2.43 21.62 21.84
CA PRO A 144 2.24 22.85 22.59
C PRO A 144 2.71 22.60 24.03
N ALA A 145 3.68 23.39 24.48
CA ALA A 145 4.19 23.32 25.85
C ALA A 145 3.00 23.36 26.82
N ALA A 146 2.93 22.42 27.75
CA ALA A 146 1.98 22.49 28.85
C ALA A 146 2.21 23.82 29.57
N ALA A 147 1.16 24.65 29.66
CA ALA A 147 1.23 25.91 30.39
C ALA A 147 1.72 25.62 31.82
N PRO A 148 2.69 26.38 32.35
CA PRO A 148 3.16 26.15 33.70
C PRO A 148 2.01 26.36 34.68
N SER A 149 1.73 25.35 35.51
CA SER A 149 0.76 25.43 36.59
C SER A 149 1.22 26.50 37.58
N VAL A 150 0.45 27.59 37.69
CA VAL A 150 0.68 28.61 38.71
C VAL A 150 0.39 27.98 40.07
N VAL A 151 1.44 27.64 40.82
CA VAL A 151 1.31 27.25 42.22
C VAL A 151 0.99 28.51 43.01
N LYS A 152 -0.24 28.62 43.53
CA LYS A 152 -0.57 29.63 44.54
C LYS A 152 0.13 29.24 45.84
N SER A 153 1.07 30.06 46.28
CA SER A 153 1.63 29.98 47.62
C SER A 153 0.67 30.71 48.59
N ASP A 154 -0.09 29.94 49.37
CA ASP A 154 -0.80 30.48 50.52
C ASP A 154 0.22 30.75 51.64
N VAL A 155 0.43 32.03 51.94
CA VAL A 155 1.15 32.48 53.13
C VAL A 155 0.10 32.79 54.19
N GLU A 156 -0.03 31.94 55.19
CA GLU A 156 -0.74 32.30 56.42
C GLU A 156 0.11 33.27 57.25
N PRO A 157 -0.47 34.33 57.83
CA PRO A 157 0.23 35.16 58.80
C PRO A 157 0.19 34.48 60.17
N ARG A 158 1.36 34.37 60.81
CA ARG A 158 1.44 34.11 62.26
C ARG A 158 0.99 35.39 62.98
N GLY A 159 -0.06 35.27 63.78
CA GLY A 159 -0.45 36.26 64.79
C GLY A 159 -0.18 35.68 66.18
N ASP A 160 0.32 36.57 67.05
CA ASP A 160 0.81 36.36 68.41
C ASP A 160 -0.19 35.74 69.41
#